data_AF-A0A933TR12-F1
#
_entry.id   AF-A0A933TR12-F1
#
_cell.length_a   1.000
_cell.length_b   1.000
_cell.length_c   1.000
_cell.angle_alpha   90.00
_cell.angle_beta   90.00
_cell.angle_gamma   90.00
#
_symmetry.space_group_name_H-M   'P 1'
#
loop_
_entity.id
_entity.type
_entity.pdbx_description
1 polymer ?
#
loop_
_entity_poly.entity_id
_entity_poly.type
_entity_poly.pdbx_seq_one_letter_code
_entity_poly.pdbx_strand_id
1 'polypeptide(L)'
;MTEAQKHQILSELRKAKAAHIKWRSYAYALVSGLDIEPEYSPLEHTDCAFGKWYHGAGQERFGHLDTYAGIDVPHRILHKIYHRIYHLAHSGQNALAEQEAKRLTELSRQVLESLELVEQEVAATA
;
A
#
# COMPACT_ATOMS: atom_id res chain seq x y z
N MET A 1 2.30 -13.95 -22.33
CA MET A 1 3.12 -14.01 -21.08
C MET A 1 3.37 -15.48 -20.78
N THR A 2 4.50 -15.92 -20.22
CA THR A 2 4.67 -17.35 -19.87
C THR A 2 3.97 -17.68 -18.56
N GLU A 3 3.57 -18.94 -18.37
CA GLU A 3 2.97 -19.41 -17.10
C GLU A 3 3.89 -19.15 -15.88
N ALA A 4 5.20 -19.31 -16.05
CA ALA A 4 6.17 -19.00 -15.01
C ALA A 4 6.21 -17.51 -14.65
N GLN A 5 6.13 -16.62 -15.66
CA GLN A 5 6.04 -15.18 -15.44
C GLN A 5 4.74 -14.84 -14.70
N LYS A 6 3.60 -15.36 -15.16
CA LYS A 6 2.28 -15.16 -14.55
C LYS A 6 2.28 -15.55 -13.07
N HIS A 7 2.82 -16.71 -12.73
CA HIS A 7 2.89 -17.18 -11.35
C HIS A 7 3.75 -16.27 -10.45
N GLN A 8 4.90 -15.82 -10.95
CA GLN A 8 5.77 -14.90 -10.22
C GLN A 8 5.05 -13.57 -9.92
N ILE A 9 4.33 -13.03 -10.90
CA ILE A 9 3.61 -11.76 -10.78
C ILE A 9 2.50 -11.85 -9.74
N LEU A 10 1.67 -12.89 -9.81
CA LEU A 10 0.62 -13.13 -8.83
C LEU A 10 1.21 -13.29 -7.40
N SER A 11 2.39 -13.89 -7.28
CA SER A 11 3.10 -13.95 -5.99
C SER A 11 3.51 -12.57 -5.47
N GLU A 12 4.02 -11.69 -6.34
CA GLU A 12 4.41 -10.32 -6.00
C GLU A 12 3.21 -9.46 -5.56
N LEU A 13 2.11 -9.52 -6.30
CA LEU A 13 0.87 -8.80 -5.96
C LEU A 13 0.30 -9.26 -4.60
N ARG A 14 0.30 -10.57 -4.33
CA ARG A 14 -0.09 -11.11 -3.02
C ARG A 14 0.82 -10.64 -1.89
N LYS A 15 2.13 -10.60 -2.11
CA LYS A 15 3.10 -10.06 -1.13
C LYS A 15 2.83 -8.58 -0.85
N ALA A 16 2.53 -7.79 -1.88
CA ALA A 16 2.18 -6.38 -1.74
C ALA A 16 0.91 -6.19 -0.87
N LYS A 17 -0.15 -6.96 -1.14
CA LYS A 17 -1.39 -6.92 -0.33
C LYS A 17 -1.12 -7.27 1.13
N ALA A 18 -0.35 -8.33 1.40
CA ALA A 18 -0.01 -8.74 2.75
C ALA A 18 0.83 -7.69 3.49
N ALA A 19 1.84 -7.12 2.82
CA ALA A 19 2.68 -6.06 3.36
C ALA A 19 1.85 -4.81 3.72
N HIS A 20 0.90 -4.43 2.86
CA HIS A 20 -0.01 -3.31 3.10
C HIS A 20 -0.92 -3.52 4.32
N ILE A 21 -1.49 -4.72 4.49
CA ILE A 21 -2.31 -5.05 5.67
C ILE A 21 -1.50 -4.93 6.96
N LYS A 22 -0.27 -5.47 6.95
CA LYS A 22 0.67 -5.34 8.07
C LYS A 22 1.01 -3.88 8.33
N TRP A 23 1.34 -3.12 7.30
CA TRP A 23 1.67 -1.70 7.40
C TRP A 23 0.53 -0.87 8.02
N ARG A 24 -0.72 -1.14 7.63
CA ARG A 24 -1.90 -0.48 8.23
C ARG A 24 -2.01 -0.73 9.73
N SER A 25 -1.63 -1.92 10.22
CA SER A 25 -1.68 -2.22 11.65
C SER A 25 -0.74 -1.34 12.49
N TYR A 26 0.38 -0.88 11.92
CA TYR A 26 1.28 0.05 12.62
C TYR A 26 0.65 1.43 12.80
N ALA A 27 -0.14 1.91 11.84
CA ALA A 27 -0.92 3.13 12.02
C ALA A 27 -1.92 2.99 13.17
N TYR A 28 -2.57 1.84 13.29
CA TYR A 28 -3.49 1.57 14.40
C TYR A 28 -2.79 1.41 15.75
N ALA A 29 -1.59 0.83 15.77
CA ALA A 29 -0.77 0.74 16.97
C ALA A 29 -0.47 2.15 17.52
N LEU A 30 0.00 3.06 16.67
CA LEU A 30 0.25 4.46 17.04
C LEU A 30 -0.99 5.17 17.58
N VAL A 31 -2.14 5.00 16.93
CA VAL A 31 -3.42 5.58 17.40
C VAL A 31 -3.83 5.02 18.76
N SER A 32 -3.47 3.78 19.05
CA SER A 32 -3.74 3.12 20.33
C SER A 32 -2.73 3.49 21.43
N GLY A 33 -1.79 4.41 21.14
CA GLY A 33 -0.74 4.82 22.07
C GLY A 33 0.37 3.78 22.24
N LEU A 34 0.48 2.83 21.32
CA LEU A 34 1.58 1.86 21.28
C LEU A 34 2.73 2.42 20.43
N ASP A 35 3.94 2.20 20.91
CA ASP A 35 5.14 2.48 20.13
C ASP A 35 5.29 1.46 18.99
N ILE A 36 5.93 1.92 17.90
CA ILE A 36 6.37 1.06 16.80
C ILE A 36 7.88 1.17 16.67
N GLU A 37 8.52 0.12 16.19
CA GLU A 37 9.95 0.16 15.91
C GLU A 37 10.26 1.22 14.82
N PRO A 38 11.41 1.90 14.88
CA PRO A 38 11.76 2.97 13.93
C PRO A 38 11.71 2.55 12.45
N GLU A 39 11.99 1.28 12.16
CA GLU A 39 11.91 0.69 10.82
C GLU A 39 10.48 0.66 10.23
N TYR A 40 9.45 0.79 11.07
CA TYR A 40 8.05 0.86 10.66
C TYR A 40 7.51 2.28 10.59
N SER A 41 8.36 3.28 10.81
CA SER A 41 7.99 4.68 10.60
C SER A 41 7.54 4.94 9.16
N PRO A 42 6.70 5.96 8.92
CA PRO A 42 6.23 6.29 7.58
C PRO A 42 7.39 6.59 6.64
N LEU A 43 7.33 6.00 5.44
CA LEU A 43 8.26 6.24 4.34
C LEU A 43 7.54 7.01 3.24
N GLU A 44 8.31 7.59 2.32
CA GLU A 44 7.75 7.99 1.02
C GLU A 44 7.23 6.76 0.27
N HIS A 45 6.10 6.93 -0.43
CA HIS A 45 5.46 5.85 -1.18
C HIS A 45 6.41 5.17 -2.19
N THR A 46 7.32 5.92 -2.81
CA THR A 46 8.33 5.39 -3.75
C THR A 46 9.45 4.60 -3.06
N ASP A 47 9.67 4.80 -1.77
CA ASP A 47 10.77 4.20 -1.03
C ASP A 47 10.38 2.89 -0.34
N CYS A 48 9.09 2.60 -0.22
CA CYS A 48 8.59 1.33 0.30
C CYS A 48 8.85 0.20 -0.71
N ALA A 49 8.89 -1.06 -0.22
CA ALA A 49 9.18 -2.21 -1.09
C ALA A 49 8.19 -2.33 -2.26
N PHE A 50 6.91 -2.01 -2.02
CA PHE A 50 5.90 -1.98 -3.07
C PHE A 50 6.14 -0.84 -4.07
N GLY A 51 6.42 0.38 -3.63
CA GLY A 51 6.70 1.51 -4.51
C GLY A 51 7.94 1.30 -5.39
N LYS A 52 9.01 0.74 -4.82
CA LYS A 52 10.22 0.37 -5.56
C LYS A 52 9.93 -0.67 -6.65
N TRP A 53 9.10 -1.66 -6.34
CA TRP A 53 8.63 -2.62 -7.33
C TRP A 53 7.70 -1.95 -8.35
N TYR A 54 6.78 -1.10 -7.90
CA TYR A 54 5.75 -0.46 -8.69
C TYR A 54 6.39 0.40 -9.78
N HIS A 55 7.27 1.33 -9.42
CA HIS A 55 7.95 2.19 -10.38
C HIS A 55 9.12 1.50 -11.13
N GLY A 56 9.46 0.26 -10.77
CA GLY A 56 10.52 -0.52 -11.38
C GLY A 56 9.97 -1.66 -12.24
N ALA A 57 10.27 -2.90 -11.82
CA ALA A 57 9.91 -4.12 -12.56
C ALA A 57 8.40 -4.27 -12.80
N GLY A 58 7.55 -3.73 -11.92
CA GLY A 58 6.11 -3.70 -12.11
C GLY A 58 5.70 -2.80 -13.26
N GLN A 59 6.18 -1.55 -13.31
CA GLN A 59 5.92 -0.59 -14.40
C GLN A 59 6.38 -1.14 -15.76
N GLU A 60 7.56 -1.76 -15.82
CA GLU A 60 8.08 -2.37 -17.06
C GLU A 60 7.14 -3.44 -17.63
N ARG A 61 6.40 -4.14 -16.76
CA ARG A 61 5.54 -5.27 -17.13
C ARG A 61 4.07 -4.88 -17.30
N PHE A 62 3.54 -4.03 -16.42
CA PHE A 62 2.12 -3.71 -16.31
C PHE A 62 1.81 -2.23 -16.52
N GLY A 63 2.81 -1.40 -16.79
CA GLY A 63 2.59 0.03 -17.04
C GLY A 63 1.64 0.32 -18.21
N HIS A 64 1.34 -0.68 -19.03
CA HIS A 64 0.35 -0.64 -20.12
C HIS A 64 -1.09 -0.92 -19.66
N LEU A 65 -1.31 -1.39 -18.43
CA LEU A 65 -2.64 -1.66 -17.88
C LEU A 65 -3.16 -0.42 -17.14
N ASP A 66 -4.33 0.08 -17.52
CA ASP A 66 -4.94 1.24 -16.84
C ASP A 66 -5.24 0.94 -15.37
N THR A 67 -5.61 -0.32 -15.07
CA THR A 67 -5.81 -0.83 -13.70
C THR A 67 -4.54 -0.71 -12.85
N TYR A 68 -3.36 -0.85 -13.46
CA TYR A 68 -2.07 -0.70 -12.81
C TYR A 68 -1.74 0.77 -12.55
N ALA A 69 -1.90 1.63 -13.55
CA ALA A 69 -1.67 3.08 -13.43
C ALA A 69 -2.56 3.71 -12.35
N GLY A 70 -3.79 3.20 -12.19
CA GLY A 70 -4.74 3.65 -11.17
C GLY A 70 -4.28 3.47 -9.71
N ILE A 71 -3.24 2.66 -9.44
CA ILE A 71 -2.76 2.37 -8.09
C ILE A 71 -1.91 3.52 -7.50
N ASP A 72 -1.17 4.26 -8.33
CA ASP A 72 -0.15 5.20 -7.85
C ASP A 72 -0.73 6.31 -6.96
N VAL A 73 -1.80 6.95 -7.43
CA VAL A 73 -2.45 8.06 -6.72
C VAL A 73 -2.98 7.62 -5.34
N PRO A 74 -3.80 6.57 -5.20
CA PRO A 74 -4.26 6.14 -3.89
C PRO A 74 -3.10 5.64 -3.01
N HIS A 75 -2.08 4.97 -3.55
CA HIS A 75 -0.88 4.56 -2.81
C HIS A 75 -0.12 5.77 -2.22
N ARG A 76 0.09 6.81 -3.02
CA ARG A 76 0.72 8.06 -2.55
C ARG A 76 -0.08 8.75 -1.45
N ILE A 77 -1.40 8.84 -1.60
CA ILE A 77 -2.27 9.46 -0.59
C ILE A 77 -2.23 8.65 0.72
N LEU A 78 -2.19 7.32 0.62
CA LEU A 78 -2.11 6.42 1.77
C LEU A 78 -0.86 6.70 2.62
N HIS A 79 0.30 6.81 2.00
CA HIS A 79 1.55 7.15 2.68
C HIS A 79 1.48 8.54 3.35
N LYS A 80 0.88 9.54 2.68
CA LYS A 80 0.69 10.87 3.26
C LYS A 80 -0.21 10.85 4.50
N ILE A 81 -1.28 10.05 4.49
CA ILE A 81 -2.16 9.88 5.65
C ILE A 81 -1.38 9.23 6.79
N TYR A 82 -0.53 8.23 6.51
CA TYR A 82 0.26 7.60 7.56
C TYR A 82 1.28 8.55 8.20
N HIS A 83 1.98 9.37 7.40
CA HIS A 83 2.80 10.46 7.93
C HIS A 83 2.00 11.38 8.86
N ARG A 84 0.77 11.73 8.47
CA ARG A 84 -0.11 12.56 9.30
C ARG A 84 -0.49 11.88 10.62
N ILE A 85 -0.88 10.61 10.58
CA ILE A 85 -1.20 9.80 11.78
C ILE A 85 0.00 9.77 12.72
N TYR A 86 1.20 9.48 12.17
CA TYR A 86 2.43 9.42 12.94
C TYR A 86 2.69 10.74 13.69
N HIS A 87 2.66 11.88 12.99
CA HIS A 87 2.86 13.19 13.63
C HIS A 87 1.79 13.53 14.66
N LEU A 88 0.52 13.24 14.39
CA LEU A 88 -0.59 13.51 15.31
C LEU A 88 -0.47 12.67 16.59
N ALA A 89 -0.18 11.38 16.47
CA ALA A 89 0.02 10.47 17.60
C ALA A 89 1.19 10.92 18.49
N HIS A 90 2.34 11.27 17.89
CA HIS A 90 3.51 11.76 18.63
C HIS A 90 3.28 13.14 19.28
N SER A 91 2.31 13.90 18.79
CA SER A 91 1.91 15.20 19.37
C SER A 91 0.78 15.07 20.40
N GLY A 92 0.35 13.85 20.76
CA GLY A 92 -0.76 13.60 21.68
C GLY A 92 -2.14 13.96 21.14
N GLN A 93 -2.27 14.23 19.83
CA GLN A 93 -3.52 14.60 19.16
C GLN A 93 -4.33 13.36 18.75
N ASN A 94 -4.61 12.48 19.72
CA ASN A 94 -5.12 11.12 19.47
C ASN A 94 -6.46 11.09 18.72
N ALA A 95 -7.39 12.01 19.04
CA ALA A 95 -8.68 12.07 18.34
C ALA A 95 -8.54 12.38 16.84
N LEU A 96 -7.61 13.26 16.47
CA LEU A 96 -7.32 13.57 15.06
C LEU A 96 -6.59 12.40 14.39
N ALA A 97 -5.67 11.74 15.10
CA ALA A 97 -5.00 10.55 14.59
C ALA A 97 -6.00 9.42 14.30
N GLU A 98 -7.00 9.22 15.16
CA GLU A 98 -8.07 8.25 14.97
C GLU A 98 -8.93 8.58 13.74
N GLN A 99 -9.26 9.86 13.52
CA GLN A 99 -9.98 10.30 12.32
C GLN A 99 -9.20 9.98 11.04
N GLU A 100 -7.89 10.26 11.02
CA GLU A 100 -7.04 9.94 9.87
C GLU A 100 -6.89 8.42 9.68
N ALA A 101 -6.86 7.61 10.74
CA ALA A 101 -6.82 6.14 10.62
C ALA A 101 -8.10 5.54 10.00
N LYS A 102 -9.26 6.14 10.27
CA LYS A 102 -10.51 5.78 9.57
C LYS A 102 -10.40 6.07 8.07
N ARG A 103 -9.87 7.24 7.71
CA ARG A 103 -9.61 7.62 6.31
C ARG A 103 -8.58 6.71 5.64
N LEU A 104 -7.52 6.35 6.37
CA LEU A 104 -6.51 5.39 5.92
C LEU A 104 -7.15 4.04 5.56
N THR A 105 -8.11 3.59 6.35
CA THR A 105 -8.78 2.29 6.15
C THR A 105 -9.64 2.27 4.91
N GLU A 106 -10.41 3.34 4.68
CA GLU A 106 -11.22 3.47 3.48
C GLU A 106 -10.35 3.52 2.21
N LEU A 107 -9.26 4.29 2.23
CA LEU A 107 -8.34 4.34 1.10
C LEU A 107 -7.57 3.03 0.92
N SER A 108 -7.21 2.36 2.03
CA SER A 108 -6.56 1.06 2.03
C SER A 108 -7.40 0.00 1.31
N ARG A 109 -8.73 0.06 1.43
CA ARG A 109 -9.67 -0.79 0.68
C ARG A 109 -9.56 -0.54 -0.83
N GLN A 110 -9.52 0.73 -1.26
CA GLN A 110 -9.40 1.08 -2.68
C GLN A 110 -8.09 0.59 -3.32
N VAL A 111 -6.97 0.66 -2.58
CA VAL A 111 -5.68 0.11 -3.04
C VAL A 111 -5.76 -1.42 -3.19
N LEU A 112 -6.35 -2.12 -2.21
CA LEU A 112 -6.50 -3.57 -2.27
C LEU A 112 -7.40 -4.01 -3.44
N GLU A 113 -8.48 -3.28 -3.70
CA GLU A 113 -9.37 -3.50 -4.85
C GLU A 113 -8.65 -3.27 -6.18
N SER A 114 -7.83 -2.22 -6.27
CA SER A 114 -7.04 -1.95 -7.48
C SER A 114 -6.02 -3.07 -7.75
N LEU A 115 -5.35 -3.57 -6.71
CA LEU A 115 -4.44 -4.72 -6.82
C LEU A 115 -5.17 -6.02 -7.20
N GLU A 116 -6.39 -6.22 -6.71
CA GLU A 116 -7.24 -7.35 -7.10
C GLU A 116 -7.63 -7.30 -8.58
N LEU A 117 -7.97 -6.12 -9.11
CA LEU A 117 -8.27 -5.96 -10.54
C LEU A 117 -7.06 -6.30 -11.41
N VAL A 118 -5.86 -5.84 -11.03
CA VAL A 118 -4.63 -6.21 -11.74
C VAL A 118 -4.38 -7.72 -11.67
N GLU A 119 -4.59 -8.36 -10.51
CA GLU A 119 -4.47 -9.82 -10.39
C GLU A 119 -5.43 -10.57 -11.32
N GLN A 120 -6.68 -10.12 -11.42
CA GLN A 120 -7.69 -10.72 -12.29
C GLN A 120 -7.34 -10.57 -13.78
N GLU A 121 -6.84 -9.40 -14.17
CA GLU A 121 -6.41 -9.13 -15.55
C GLU A 121 -5.18 -9.96 -15.95
N VAL A 122 -4.19 -10.06 -15.05
CA VAL A 122 -3.02 -10.95 -15.22
C VAL A 122 -3.45 -12.41 -15.26
N ALA A 123 -4.40 -12.83 -14.42
CA ALA A 123 -4.93 -14.20 -14.40
C ALA A 123 -5.70 -14.56 -15.66
N ALA A 124 -6.41 -13.61 -16.27
CA ALA A 124 -7.19 -13.79 -17.49
C ALA A 124 -6.35 -13.75 -18.78
N THR A 125 -5.13 -13.21 -18.71
CA THR A 125 -4.21 -13.19 -19.85
C THR A 125 -3.74 -14.60 -20.20
N ALA A 126 -3.85 -14.95 -21.49
CA ALA A 126 -3.45 -16.23 -22.09
C ALA A 126 -1.93 -16.36 -22.33
#